data_AF-A0A937HEX2-F1
#
_entry.id   AF-A0A937HEX2-F1
#
_cell.length_a   1.000
_cell.length_b   1.000
_cell.length_c   1.000
_cell.angle_alpha   90.00
_cell.angle_beta   90.00
_cell.angle_gamma   90.00
#
_symmetry.space_group_name_H-M   'P 1'
#
loop_
_entity.id
_entity.type
_entity.pdbx_description
1 polymer ?
#
loop_
_entity_poly.entity_id
_entity_poly.type
_entity_poly.pdbx_seq_one_letter_code
_entity_poly.pdbx_strand_id
1 'polypeptide(L)'
;MYKPLFVETLLNSNFHQQGDPVAIEATVQLIERLEKIAIALDQQFGDDAKENILRYGDVDYGLKQILTYHTHTSASMCEHDYNIFLFFVINKLNQAERILDEELELDIKIKN
;
A
#
# COMPACT_ATOMS: atom_id res chain seq x y z
N MET A 1 -7.65 -18.17 1.78
CA MET A 1 -7.13 -17.60 0.52
C MET A 1 -6.97 -16.10 0.75
N TYR A 2 -5.77 -15.66 1.14
CA TYR A 2 -5.46 -14.23 1.25
C TYR A 2 -5.35 -13.72 -0.18
N LYS A 3 -6.35 -12.99 -0.66
CA LYS A 3 -6.28 -12.37 -1.99
C LYS A 3 -5.66 -10.99 -1.78
N PRO A 4 -4.45 -10.74 -2.30
CA PRO A 4 -3.79 -9.49 -2.00
C PRO A 4 -4.45 -8.41 -2.86
N LEU A 5 -4.98 -7.40 -2.17
CA LEU A 5 -6.08 -6.57 -2.69
C LEU A 5 -5.71 -5.08 -2.64
N PHE A 6 -4.41 -4.77 -2.57
CA PHE A 6 -3.96 -3.37 -2.52
C PHE A 6 -3.66 -2.83 -3.91
N VAL A 7 -2.96 -3.61 -4.72
CA VAL A 7 -2.49 -3.18 -6.04
C VAL A 7 -3.67 -3.06 -7.02
N GLU A 8 -4.62 -3.99 -7.00
CA GLU A 8 -5.81 -3.94 -7.86
C GLU A 8 -6.70 -2.73 -7.55
N THR A 9 -6.83 -2.35 -6.26
CA THR A 9 -7.55 -1.15 -5.83
C THR A 9 -6.81 0.15 -6.20
N LEU A 10 -5.47 0.16 -6.10
CA LEU A 10 -4.63 1.28 -6.54
C LEU A 10 -4.61 1.47 -8.07
N LEU A 11 -4.74 0.39 -8.84
CA LEU A 11 -4.69 0.42 -10.30
C LEU A 11 -6.05 0.68 -10.97
N ASN A 12 -7.16 0.30 -10.32
CA ASN A 12 -8.50 0.41 -10.92
C ASN A 12 -9.20 1.74 -10.67
N SER A 13 -8.69 2.60 -9.79
CA SER A 13 -9.27 3.92 -9.59
C SER A 13 -8.55 4.91 -10.49
N ASN A 14 -9.29 5.70 -11.26
CA ASN A 14 -8.75 6.73 -12.16
C ASN A 14 -8.18 7.92 -11.34
N PHE A 15 -7.10 7.69 -10.59
CA PHE A 15 -6.51 8.60 -9.61
C PHE A 15 -5.72 9.79 -10.23
N HIS A 16 -5.95 10.16 -11.48
CA HIS A 16 -5.18 11.25 -12.09
C HIS A 16 -5.77 12.65 -11.83
N GLN A 17 -7.00 12.72 -11.31
CA GLN A 17 -7.70 13.99 -11.10
C GLN A 17 -7.54 14.50 -9.67
N GLN A 18 -6.99 15.73 -9.55
CA GLN A 18 -7.00 16.46 -8.30
C GLN A 18 -8.42 16.87 -7.93
N GLY A 19 -8.75 16.82 -6.63
CA GLY A 19 -10.06 17.15 -6.11
C GLY A 19 -11.16 16.12 -6.38
N ASP A 20 -10.83 14.95 -6.96
CA ASP A 20 -11.79 13.86 -7.12
C ASP A 20 -12.10 13.21 -5.75
N PRO A 21 -13.33 13.34 -5.23
CA PRO A 21 -13.70 12.79 -3.92
C PRO A 21 -13.57 11.26 -3.87
N VAL A 22 -13.77 10.56 -5.00
CA VAL A 22 -13.64 9.09 -5.07
C VAL A 22 -12.18 8.69 -4.89
N ALA A 23 -11.27 9.42 -5.54
CA ALA A 23 -9.83 9.20 -5.43
C ALA A 23 -9.31 9.47 -4.01
N ILE A 24 -9.81 10.55 -3.37
CA ILE A 24 -9.50 10.88 -1.97
C ILE A 24 -9.95 9.75 -1.05
N GLU A 25 -11.22 9.35 -1.14
CA GLU A 25 -11.81 8.32 -0.28
C GLU A 25 -11.09 6.97 -0.46
N ALA A 26 -10.83 6.55 -1.70
CA ALA A 26 -10.11 5.32 -1.98
C ALA A 26 -8.68 5.34 -1.40
N THR A 27 -7.97 6.46 -1.49
CA THR A 27 -6.62 6.60 -0.89
C THR A 27 -6.67 6.51 0.63
N VAL A 28 -7.66 7.13 1.27
CA VAL A 28 -7.87 7.03 2.74
C VAL A 28 -8.14 5.59 3.15
N GLN A 29 -9.03 4.89 2.46
CA GLN A 29 -9.34 3.48 2.75
C GLN A 29 -8.12 2.57 2.58
N LEU A 30 -7.24 2.86 1.62
CA LEU A 30 -5.98 2.15 1.44
C LEU A 30 -5.01 2.35 2.61
N ILE A 31 -4.88 3.58 3.11
CA ILE A 31 -4.06 3.88 4.29
C ILE A 31 -4.58 3.13 5.53
N GLU A 32 -5.89 3.21 5.80
CA GLU A 32 -6.50 2.48 6.94
C GLU A 32 -6.31 0.97 6.84
N ARG A 33 -6.40 0.44 5.60
CA ARG A 33 -6.19 -0.99 5.37
C ARG A 33 -4.73 -1.37 5.57
N LEU A 34 -3.79 -0.56 5.11
CA LEU A 34 -2.36 -0.78 5.31
C LEU A 34 -2.05 -0.86 6.82
N GLU A 35 -2.58 0.07 7.62
CA GLU A 35 -2.42 0.07 9.07
C GLU A 35 -2.96 -1.21 9.72
N LYS A 36 -4.17 -1.65 9.34
CA LYS A 36 -4.76 -2.91 9.84
C LYS A 36 -3.88 -4.13 9.54
N ILE A 37 -3.30 -4.20 8.34
CA ILE A 37 -2.40 -5.31 7.98
C ILE A 37 -1.08 -5.20 8.72
N ALA A 38 -0.50 -4.01 8.84
CA ALA A 38 0.73 -3.80 9.58
C ALA A 38 0.60 -4.28 11.04
N ILE A 39 -0.51 -3.97 11.71
CA ILE A 39 -0.81 -4.48 13.05
C ILE A 39 -0.90 -6.01 13.07
N ALA A 40 -1.59 -6.60 12.10
CA ALA A 40 -1.73 -8.05 12.01
C ALA A 40 -0.37 -8.76 11.78
N LEU A 41 0.51 -8.17 10.97
CA LEU A 41 1.85 -8.70 10.73
C LEU A 41 2.71 -8.68 11.99
N ASP A 42 2.74 -7.55 12.70
CA ASP A 42 3.50 -7.46 13.95
C ASP A 42 2.98 -8.48 14.99
N GLN A 43 1.66 -8.67 15.07
CA GLN A 43 1.04 -9.66 15.95
C GLN A 43 1.39 -11.11 15.59
N GLN A 44 1.54 -11.42 14.30
CA GLN A 44 1.73 -12.79 13.81
C GLN A 44 3.22 -13.17 13.71
N PHE A 45 4.07 -12.25 13.28
CA PHE A 45 5.47 -12.51 12.92
C PHE A 45 6.47 -11.78 13.83
N GLY A 46 5.98 -10.97 14.77
CA GLY A 46 6.80 -10.28 15.77
C GLY A 46 7.11 -8.83 15.41
N ASP A 47 7.76 -8.14 16.35
CA ASP A 47 8.15 -6.74 16.20
C ASP A 47 8.98 -6.54 14.92
N ASP A 48 8.77 -5.41 14.24
CA ASP A 48 9.37 -5.03 12.95
C ASP A 48 8.89 -5.82 11.71
N ALA A 49 7.99 -6.80 11.84
CA ALA A 49 7.47 -7.56 10.71
C ALA A 49 6.81 -6.67 9.65
N LYS A 50 6.01 -5.66 10.07
CA LYS A 50 5.42 -4.71 9.13
C LYS A 50 6.47 -3.94 8.33
N GLU A 51 7.62 -3.63 8.90
CA GLU A 51 8.65 -2.87 8.21
C GLU A 51 9.45 -3.78 7.28
N ASN A 52 9.77 -4.99 7.73
CA ASN A 52 10.50 -5.96 6.92
C ASN A 52 9.69 -6.46 5.71
N ILE A 53 8.38 -6.67 5.88
CA ILE A 53 7.49 -7.22 4.85
C ILE A 53 6.88 -6.09 4.01
N LEU A 54 6.21 -5.12 4.63
CA LEU A 54 5.47 -4.09 3.89
C LEU A 54 6.33 -2.88 3.53
N ARG A 55 7.50 -2.68 4.15
CA ARG A 55 8.18 -1.37 4.17
C ARG A 55 7.21 -0.27 4.62
N TYR A 56 6.51 -0.55 5.73
CA TYR A 56 5.34 0.21 6.17
C TYR A 56 5.58 1.71 6.16
N GLY A 57 6.70 2.19 6.71
CA GLY A 57 7.01 3.62 6.75
C GLY A 57 7.07 4.26 5.36
N ASP A 58 7.73 3.59 4.41
CA ASP A 58 7.87 4.08 3.04
C ASP A 58 6.53 4.08 2.29
N VAL A 59 5.73 3.02 2.47
CA VAL A 59 4.44 2.86 1.80
C VAL A 59 3.41 3.84 2.35
N ASP A 60 3.34 4.00 3.67
CA ASP A 60 2.48 4.99 4.32
C ASP A 60 2.85 6.41 3.86
N TYR A 61 4.14 6.73 3.79
CA TYR A 61 4.61 8.01 3.27
C TYR A 61 4.15 8.22 1.82
N GLY A 62 4.36 7.25 0.93
CA GLY A 62 3.95 7.33 -0.47
C GLY A 62 2.44 7.52 -0.64
N LEU A 63 1.62 6.78 0.11
CA LEU A 63 0.16 6.93 0.10
C LEU A 63 -0.29 8.30 0.61
N LYS A 64 0.39 8.86 1.62
CA LYS A 64 0.12 10.22 2.10
C LYS A 64 0.46 11.29 1.06
N GLN A 65 1.55 11.12 0.31
CA GLN A 65 1.85 12.03 -0.81
C GLN A 65 0.76 11.95 -1.89
N ILE A 66 0.32 10.73 -2.24
CA ILE A 66 -0.80 10.52 -3.16
C ILE A 66 -2.07 11.23 -2.64
N LEU A 67 -2.40 11.09 -1.36
CA LEU A 67 -3.53 11.79 -0.75
C LEU A 67 -3.36 13.31 -0.82
N THR A 68 -2.15 13.83 -0.60
CA THR A 68 -1.83 15.25 -0.75
C THR A 68 -2.09 15.73 -2.17
N TYR A 69 -1.72 14.97 -3.21
CA TYR A 69 -2.04 15.30 -4.61
C TYR A 69 -3.53 15.55 -4.80
N HIS A 70 -4.35 14.62 -4.30
CA HIS A 70 -5.79 14.66 -4.50
C HIS A 70 -6.46 15.79 -3.73
N THR A 71 -5.92 16.15 -2.57
CA THR A 71 -6.54 17.12 -1.65
C THR A 71 -6.03 18.54 -1.83
N HIS A 72 -4.81 18.74 -2.33
CA HIS A 72 -4.17 20.05 -2.46
C HIS A 72 -4.00 20.45 -3.92
N THR A 73 -4.87 21.35 -4.39
CA THR A 73 -4.81 21.91 -5.76
C THR A 73 -3.74 22.99 -5.92
N SER A 74 -3.13 23.45 -4.83
CA SER A 74 -2.03 24.43 -4.85
C SER A 74 -0.66 23.73 -4.99
N ALA A 75 -0.36 23.30 -6.20
CA ALA A 75 0.96 23.18 -6.86
C ALA A 75 2.21 22.58 -6.14
N SER A 76 2.17 22.10 -4.90
CA SER A 76 3.38 21.55 -4.26
C SER A 76 3.82 20.21 -4.85
N MET A 77 2.90 19.50 -5.51
CA MET A 77 3.18 18.22 -6.15
C MET A 77 2.51 18.16 -7.52
N CYS A 78 3.29 17.84 -8.55
CA CYS A 78 2.76 17.72 -9.92
C CYS A 78 2.37 16.26 -10.23
N GLU A 79 1.70 16.05 -11.36
CA GLU A 79 1.30 14.72 -11.82
C GLU A 79 2.51 13.77 -11.99
N HIS A 80 3.68 14.31 -12.37
CA HIS A 80 4.91 13.51 -12.46
C HIS A 80 5.35 12.97 -11.10
N ASP A 81 5.37 13.82 -10.06
CA ASP A 81 5.72 13.41 -8.69
C ASP A 81 4.70 12.41 -8.14
N TYR A 82 3.41 12.66 -8.39
CA TYR A 82 2.33 11.73 -8.08
C TYR A 82 2.60 10.34 -8.67
N ASN A 83 2.95 10.27 -9.96
CA ASN A 83 3.22 9.01 -10.63
C ASN A 83 4.45 8.31 -10.03
N ILE A 84 5.49 9.05 -9.63
CA ILE A 84 6.66 8.46 -8.94
C ILE A 84 6.22 7.76 -7.64
N PHE A 85 5.41 8.43 -6.80
CA PHE A 85 4.92 7.84 -5.56
C PHE A 85 3.99 6.64 -5.82
N LEU A 86 3.10 6.74 -6.81
CA LEU A 86 2.21 5.66 -7.19
C LEU A 86 3.00 4.41 -7.61
N PHE A 87 3.96 4.56 -8.52
CA PHE A 87 4.80 3.44 -8.96
C PHE A 87 5.63 2.86 -7.82
N PHE A 88 6.14 3.70 -6.93
CA PHE A 88 6.88 3.24 -5.76
C PHE A 88 6.00 2.37 -4.85
N VAL A 89 4.82 2.88 -4.46
CA VAL A 89 3.87 2.18 -3.59
C VAL A 89 3.45 0.84 -4.20
N ILE A 90 3.07 0.84 -5.48
CA ILE A 90 2.68 -0.39 -6.20
C ILE A 90 3.82 -1.41 -6.18
N ASN A 91 5.05 -1.00 -6.44
CA ASN A 91 6.19 -1.90 -6.43
C ASN A 91 6.46 -2.51 -5.05
N LYS A 92 6.35 -1.72 -3.97
CA LYS A 92 6.54 -2.22 -2.61
C LYS A 92 5.44 -3.17 -2.17
N LEU A 93 4.19 -2.85 -2.48
CA LEU A 93 3.07 -3.73 -2.16
C LEU A 93 3.15 -5.04 -2.94
N ASN A 94 3.48 -5.02 -4.23
CA ASN A 94 3.74 -6.24 -5.00
C ASN A 94 4.87 -7.10 -4.40
N GLN A 95 5.93 -6.48 -3.86
CA GLN A 95 7.01 -7.21 -3.19
C GLN A 95 6.52 -7.84 -1.89
N ALA A 96 5.77 -7.09 -1.09
CA ALA A 96 5.20 -7.58 0.15
C ALA A 96 4.23 -8.76 -0.08
N GLU A 97 3.42 -8.69 -1.14
CA GLU A 97 2.52 -9.77 -1.55
C GLU A 97 3.31 -11.04 -1.88
N ARG A 98 4.42 -10.94 -2.62
CA ARG A 98 5.30 -12.09 -2.92
C ARG A 98 5.90 -12.70 -1.66
N ILE A 99 6.39 -11.89 -0.73
CA ILE A 99 6.99 -12.37 0.53
C ILE A 99 5.93 -13.13 1.35
N LEU A 100 4.72 -12.58 1.44
CA LEU A 100 3.63 -13.22 2.18
C LEU A 100 3.20 -14.54 1.55
N ASP A 101 3.15 -14.61 0.21
CA ASP A 101 2.86 -15.85 -0.50
C ASP A 101 3.98 -16.90 -0.28
N GLU A 102 5.25 -16.50 -0.33
CA GLU A 102 6.41 -17.38 -0.09
C GLU A 102 6.46 -17.93 1.35
N GLU A 103 6.22 -17.09 2.35
CA GLU A 103 6.16 -17.49 3.77
C GLU A 103 4.98 -18.44 4.04
N LEU A 104 3.82 -18.19 3.43
CA LEU A 104 2.66 -19.09 3.51
C LEU A 104 2.92 -20.46 2.87
N GLU A 105 3.66 -20.50 1.76
CA GLU A 105 4.06 -21.76 1.12
C GLU A 105 5.05 -22.57 1.98
N LEU A 106 5.97 -21.90 2.69
CA LEU A 106 6.90 -22.55 3.61
C LEU A 106 6.17 -23.16 4.82
N ASP A 107 5.19 -22.44 5.37
CA ASP A 107 4.43 -22.89 6.55
C ASP A 107 3.52 -24.11 6.25
N ILE A 108 3.09 -24.26 4.99
CA ILE A 108 2.37 -25.45 4.49
C ILE A 108 3.32 -26.66 4.35
N LYS A 109 4.57 -26.43 3.95
CA LYS A 109 5.56 -27.51 3.76
C LYS A 109 6.11 -28.07 5.08
N ILE A 110 6.14 -27.27 6.16
CA ILE A 110 6.61 -27.72 7.48
C ILE A 110 5.53 -28.54 8.22
N LYS A 111 4.26 -28.32 7.90
CA LYS A 111 3.10 -29.00 8.54
C LYS A 111 2.65 -30.29 7.84
N ASN A 112 3.29 -30.67 6.73
CA ASN A 112 3.08 -31.93 6.01
C ASN A 112 4.36 -32.78 6.04
#